data_AF-A0A7V2TRN7-F1
#
_entry.id   AF-A0A7V2TRN7-F1
#
_cell.length_a   1.000
_cell.length_b   1.000
_cell.length_c   1.000
_cell.angle_alpha   90.00
_cell.angle_beta   90.00
_cell.angle_gamma   90.00
#
_symmetry.space_group_name_H-M   'P 1'
#
loop_
_entity.id
_entity.type
_entity.pdbx_description
1 polymer ?
#
loop_
_entity_poly.entity_id
_entity_poly.type
_entity_poly.pdbx_seq_one_letter_code
_entity_poly.pdbx_strand_id
1 'polypeptide(L)'
;TSNLAATICGVEGWLPARAGSPLFSLESLQGLWPDIKVDLRGKFTGAVTGSAKCDAYLWARDHYLSAGKCHPSLMAYMVDAFTQRPGEPGVRYPSLDNSTLANRDYYIAEKAFFMDLNVWPDETPVDDPGQRPGLDREILFSILKAQYERNEGKCFTTVGGFIPWDQKYTNHGLEDRSKHEPIPGLYKQLGISGEGRAFGNHDPVPTEWEYAAILSAHNAVMDADALGLVYMGNASAWRHFPLRERYEQNPPPPLPDLEQKTYVLIYMGDYDSAAWLQRHVPAFFRDPARGRVPIGWAFNPNLADRAPIVFDYVYRHKSALDWFIAGDSGAGYLNPNLLIGDRLGSGLPDALDLWVAHNTRYYQRFGYTITGFVINGFHGKMPLRIQEAYSRFSPDGVGMQLGFDQPLVNGTPFLRHTRDIYPQAEHPEAAADEMRQFLKGEKPRFVIYRWILQSPTMVETVSRLCRERHPEENWEFCDPYTFFRLYRKYLESGGAPMRQ
;
A
#
# COMPACT_ATOMS: atom_id res chain seq x y z
N THR A 1 -9.43 19.45 13.64
CA THR A 1 -9.56 20.37 12.48
C THR A 1 -8.27 20.59 11.68
N SER A 2 -7.12 19.97 12.03
CA SER A 2 -5.88 20.15 11.27
C SER A 2 -5.97 19.66 9.83
N ASN A 3 -6.62 18.52 9.59
CA ASN A 3 -6.88 18.00 8.25
C ASN A 3 -7.78 18.95 7.44
N LEU A 4 -8.81 19.50 8.06
CA LEU A 4 -9.64 20.55 7.44
C LEU A 4 -8.80 21.76 7.01
N ALA A 5 -7.91 22.23 7.88
CA ALA A 5 -7.02 23.35 7.56
C ALA A 5 -6.13 23.00 6.37
N ALA A 6 -5.58 21.79 6.29
CA ALA A 6 -4.78 21.33 5.15
C ALA A 6 -5.59 21.31 3.84
N THR A 7 -6.82 20.79 3.85
CA THR A 7 -7.73 20.83 2.68
C THR A 7 -7.98 22.26 2.21
N ILE A 8 -8.36 23.16 3.13
CA ILE A 8 -8.64 24.58 2.82
C ILE A 8 -7.39 25.25 2.25
N CYS A 9 -6.24 25.05 2.89
CA CYS A 9 -4.99 25.67 2.48
C CYS A 9 -4.57 25.24 1.08
N GLY A 10 -4.73 23.96 0.72
CA GLY A 10 -4.47 23.50 -0.64
C GLY A 10 -5.40 24.16 -1.65
N VAL A 11 -6.71 24.21 -1.37
CA VAL A 11 -7.69 24.81 -2.28
C VAL A 11 -7.48 26.31 -2.48
N GLU A 12 -7.30 27.04 -1.37
CA GLU A 12 -7.28 28.51 -1.33
C GLU A 12 -5.86 29.10 -1.51
N GLY A 13 -4.82 28.27 -1.49
CA GLY A 13 -3.42 28.71 -1.59
C GLY A 13 -2.90 29.39 -0.32
N TRP A 14 -3.28 28.88 0.85
CA TRP A 14 -2.89 29.42 2.16
C TRP A 14 -1.95 28.47 2.93
N LEU A 15 -1.54 28.88 4.13
CA LEU A 15 -0.73 28.07 5.04
C LEU A 15 -1.52 27.70 6.30
N PRO A 16 -1.49 26.43 6.73
CA PRO A 16 -2.17 26.01 7.95
C PRO A 16 -1.33 26.42 9.18
N ALA A 17 -1.98 27.06 10.15
CA ALA A 17 -1.35 27.44 11.41
C ALA A 17 -2.10 26.83 12.61
N ARG A 18 -1.34 26.27 13.57
CA ARG A 18 -1.88 25.83 14.86
C ARG A 18 -1.93 27.02 15.82
N ALA A 19 -3.13 27.41 16.20
CA ALA A 19 -3.34 28.42 17.24
C ALA A 19 -2.65 28.02 18.55
N GLY A 20 -2.01 28.99 19.21
CA GLY A 20 -1.28 28.78 20.47
C GLY A 20 0.02 27.99 20.33
N SER A 21 0.48 27.70 19.10
CA SER A 21 1.82 27.15 18.91
C SER A 21 2.90 28.21 19.17
N PRO A 22 4.09 27.83 19.68
CA PRO A 22 5.19 28.79 19.88
C PRO A 22 5.56 29.54 18.61
N LEU A 23 5.51 28.88 17.45
CA LEU A 23 5.76 29.47 16.14
C LEU A 23 4.75 30.57 15.82
N PHE A 24 3.45 30.26 15.94
CA PHE A 24 2.39 31.24 15.72
C PHE A 24 2.52 32.45 16.65
N SER A 25 2.86 32.22 17.94
CA SER A 25 3.07 33.30 18.91
C SER A 25 4.30 34.15 18.59
N LEU A 26 5.43 33.52 18.25
CA LEU A 26 6.69 34.19 17.91
C LEU A 26 6.53 35.09 16.68
N GLU A 27 5.90 34.56 15.64
CA GLU A 27 5.79 35.28 14.36
C GLU A 27 4.64 36.29 14.35
N SER A 28 3.59 36.09 15.17
CA SER A 28 2.59 37.12 15.44
C SER A 28 3.20 38.34 16.13
N LEU A 29 4.16 38.13 17.04
CA LEU A 29 4.91 39.22 17.69
C LEU A 29 5.86 39.94 16.73
N GLN A 30 6.31 39.26 15.66
CA GLN A 30 7.22 39.83 14.66
C GLN A 30 6.49 40.42 13.43
N GLY A 31 5.16 40.34 13.37
CA GLY A 31 4.38 40.83 12.23
C GLY A 31 4.63 40.06 10.93
N LEU A 32 5.09 38.80 11.02
CA LEU A 32 5.52 38.00 9.87
C LEU A 32 4.38 37.20 9.21
N TRP A 33 3.23 37.05 9.87
CA TRP A 33 2.08 36.35 9.30
C TRP A 33 1.10 37.31 8.60
N PRO A 34 0.51 36.90 7.46
CA PRO A 34 -0.69 37.53 6.90
C PRO A 34 -1.89 37.38 7.84
N ASP A 35 -2.93 38.20 7.61
CA ASP A 35 -4.19 38.14 8.36
C ASP A 35 -4.78 36.72 8.40
N ILE A 36 -5.31 36.34 9.56
CA ILE A 36 -6.07 35.09 9.73
C ILE A 36 -7.26 35.09 8.76
N LYS A 37 -7.20 34.24 7.72
CA LYS A 37 -8.25 34.15 6.69
C LYS A 37 -9.47 33.34 7.16
N VAL A 38 -9.24 32.26 7.90
CA VAL A 38 -10.28 31.39 8.45
C VAL A 38 -9.86 30.90 9.83
N ASP A 39 -10.72 31.07 10.83
CA ASP A 39 -10.58 30.46 12.15
C ASP A 39 -11.53 29.26 12.28
N LEU A 40 -10.96 28.09 12.59
CA LEU A 40 -11.71 26.84 12.76
C LEU A 40 -11.95 26.47 14.23
N ARG A 41 -11.42 27.24 15.18
CA ARG A 41 -11.58 26.96 16.61
C ARG A 41 -13.03 27.13 17.02
N GLY A 42 -13.57 26.12 17.71
CA GLY A 42 -14.95 26.15 18.21
C GLY A 42 -16.04 26.21 17.12
N LYS A 43 -15.67 26.14 15.83
CA LYS A 43 -16.61 26.25 14.71
C LYS A 43 -17.59 25.08 14.64
N PHE A 44 -17.17 23.90 15.10
CA PHE A 44 -17.95 22.68 15.08
C PHE A 44 -18.21 22.23 16.51
N THR A 45 -19.47 21.95 16.82
CA THR A 45 -19.93 21.65 18.19
C THR A 45 -20.59 20.27 18.31
N GLY A 46 -20.78 19.55 17.20
CA GLY A 46 -21.56 18.31 17.16
C GLY A 46 -23.06 18.56 17.01
N ALA A 47 -23.48 19.78 16.66
CA ALA A 47 -24.89 20.13 16.49
C ALA A 47 -25.59 19.36 15.34
N VAL A 48 -24.84 18.85 14.35
CA VAL A 48 -25.41 18.13 13.20
C VAL A 48 -25.40 16.62 13.42
N THR A 49 -24.28 16.06 13.89
CA THR A 49 -24.09 14.60 13.99
C THR A 49 -23.96 14.07 15.41
N GLY A 50 -23.89 14.95 16.41
CA GLY A 50 -23.44 14.61 17.76
C GLY A 50 -21.91 14.58 17.93
N SER A 51 -21.15 14.78 16.85
CA SER A 51 -19.67 14.78 16.85
C SER A 51 -19.13 16.04 16.17
N ALA A 52 -18.33 16.83 16.90
CA ALA A 52 -17.68 18.00 16.32
C ALA A 52 -16.69 17.62 15.21
N LYS A 53 -16.08 16.43 15.29
CA LYS A 53 -15.19 15.87 14.27
C LYS A 53 -15.95 15.56 12.98
N CYS A 54 -17.06 14.83 13.08
CA CYS A 54 -17.88 14.45 11.94
C CYS A 54 -18.57 15.65 11.30
N ASP A 55 -19.07 16.60 12.10
CA ASP A 55 -19.60 17.88 11.59
C ASP A 55 -18.56 18.63 10.76
N ALA A 56 -17.30 18.65 11.21
CA ALA A 56 -16.22 19.30 10.49
C ALA A 56 -15.99 18.66 9.11
N TYR A 57 -15.92 17.33 9.05
CA TYR A 57 -15.71 16.60 7.80
C TYR A 57 -16.89 16.70 6.83
N LEU A 58 -18.13 16.64 7.32
CA LEU A 58 -19.33 16.89 6.51
C LEU A 58 -19.30 18.30 5.91
N TRP A 59 -18.98 19.30 6.72
CA TRP A 59 -18.88 20.68 6.26
C TRP A 59 -17.81 20.81 5.17
N ALA A 60 -16.62 20.25 5.34
CA ALA A 60 -15.59 20.34 4.31
C ALA A 60 -15.92 19.54 3.05
N ARG A 61 -16.55 18.37 3.18
CA ARG A 61 -17.05 17.59 2.05
C ARG A 61 -17.95 18.47 1.19
N ASP A 62 -18.94 19.12 1.80
CA ASP A 62 -19.93 19.91 1.06
C ASP A 62 -19.33 21.20 0.47
N HIS A 63 -18.45 21.90 1.21
CA HIS A 63 -17.94 23.22 0.82
C HIS A 63 -16.73 23.17 -0.12
N TYR A 64 -16.00 22.05 -0.17
CA TYR A 64 -14.76 21.91 -0.94
C TYR A 64 -14.76 20.72 -1.89
N LEU A 65 -15.14 19.52 -1.43
CA LEU A 65 -15.11 18.33 -2.28
C LEU A 65 -16.29 18.34 -3.28
N SER A 66 -17.52 18.32 -2.77
CA SER A 66 -18.75 18.34 -3.57
C SER A 66 -18.91 19.64 -4.37
N ALA A 67 -18.36 20.75 -3.85
CA ALA A 67 -18.29 22.03 -4.57
C ALA A 67 -17.27 22.05 -5.73
N GLY A 68 -16.57 20.94 -5.99
CA GLY A 68 -15.67 20.79 -7.11
C GLY A 68 -14.27 21.39 -6.92
N LYS A 69 -13.93 21.86 -5.72
CA LYS A 69 -12.69 22.62 -5.45
C LYS A 69 -11.48 21.74 -5.15
N CYS A 70 -11.68 20.55 -4.59
CA CYS A 70 -10.61 19.57 -4.36
C CYS A 70 -10.22 18.83 -5.65
N HIS A 71 -9.05 18.18 -5.61
CA HIS A 71 -8.57 17.29 -6.67
C HIS A 71 -9.63 16.21 -7.01
N PRO A 72 -9.87 15.91 -8.30
CA PRO A 72 -10.91 14.95 -8.69
C PRO A 72 -10.58 13.49 -8.38
N SER A 73 -9.32 13.14 -8.14
CA SER A 73 -8.90 11.75 -7.95
C SER A 73 -7.73 11.56 -6.96
N LEU A 74 -7.57 12.49 -6.02
CA LEU A 74 -6.51 12.43 -5.01
C LEU A 74 -7.04 12.85 -3.64
N MET A 75 -6.82 12.01 -2.64
CA MET A 75 -7.17 12.25 -1.24
C MET A 75 -5.99 11.90 -0.33
N ALA A 76 -6.07 12.33 0.92
CA ALA A 76 -5.03 12.09 1.93
C ALA A 76 -5.66 11.61 3.24
N TYR A 77 -5.44 10.35 3.59
CA TYR A 77 -5.74 9.79 4.90
C TYR A 77 -4.52 10.03 5.81
N MET A 78 -4.52 11.11 6.57
CA MET A 78 -3.36 11.57 7.34
C MET A 78 -3.72 11.78 8.79
N VAL A 79 -2.95 11.19 9.70
CA VAL A 79 -3.18 11.32 11.14
C VAL A 79 -3.28 12.79 11.55
N ASP A 80 -4.34 13.11 12.26
CA ASP A 80 -4.63 14.49 12.64
C ASP A 80 -3.83 14.95 13.87
N ALA A 81 -3.98 16.22 14.24
CA ALA A 81 -3.18 16.81 15.32
C ALA A 81 -3.61 16.35 16.74
N PHE A 82 -4.57 15.41 16.87
CA PHE A 82 -4.92 14.81 18.16
C PHE A 82 -3.69 14.14 18.79
N THR A 83 -2.92 13.39 18.00
CA THR A 83 -1.74 12.65 18.48
C THR A 83 -0.64 13.56 19.02
N GLN A 84 -0.66 14.84 18.64
CA GLN A 84 0.31 15.87 19.06
C GLN A 84 -0.11 16.63 20.33
N ARG A 85 -1.12 16.15 21.07
CA ARG A 85 -1.58 16.77 22.33
C ARG A 85 -0.81 16.20 23.53
N PRO A 86 -0.23 17.06 24.40
CA PRO A 86 0.41 16.58 25.62
C PRO A 86 -0.57 15.82 26.50
N GLY A 87 -0.19 14.62 26.94
CA GLY A 87 -1.00 13.80 27.86
C GLY A 87 -2.05 12.90 27.18
N GLU A 88 -2.35 13.12 25.91
CA GLU A 88 -3.28 12.27 25.15
C GLU A 88 -2.58 11.02 24.56
N PRO A 89 -3.34 9.96 24.25
CA PRO A 89 -2.90 8.86 23.42
C PRO A 89 -2.27 9.27 22.06
N GLY A 90 -1.22 8.54 21.64
CA GLY A 90 -0.59 8.70 20.33
C GLY A 90 0.84 9.26 20.36
N VAL A 91 1.37 9.57 19.16
CA VAL A 91 2.78 9.92 18.95
C VAL A 91 3.11 11.35 19.36
N ARG A 92 4.05 11.49 20.29
CA ARG A 92 4.65 12.78 20.67
C ARG A 92 5.76 13.19 19.69
N TYR A 93 6.06 14.49 19.70
CA TYR A 93 7.04 15.21 18.88
C TYR A 93 8.40 14.54 18.53
N PRO A 94 9.04 13.65 19.31
CA PRO A 94 10.35 13.09 18.91
C PRO A 94 10.34 12.23 17.63
N SER A 95 9.19 11.71 17.18
CA SER A 95 9.10 10.90 15.95
C SER A 95 8.54 11.71 14.77
N LEU A 96 9.37 12.60 14.22
CA LEU A 96 9.00 13.39 13.04
C LEU A 96 8.61 12.49 11.86
N ASP A 97 9.30 11.35 11.72
CA ASP A 97 9.06 10.39 10.64
C ASP A 97 7.61 9.88 10.65
N ASN A 98 7.08 9.47 11.82
CA ASN A 98 5.73 8.92 11.95
C ASN A 98 4.64 9.98 12.16
N SER A 99 4.99 11.26 12.24
CA SER A 99 4.00 12.35 12.35
C SER A 99 3.18 12.56 11.07
N THR A 100 3.63 11.98 9.94
CA THR A 100 3.13 12.22 8.57
C THR A 100 3.19 13.68 8.10
N LEU A 101 3.78 14.58 8.89
CA LEU A 101 3.80 16.01 8.60
C LEU A 101 4.49 16.31 7.27
N ALA A 102 5.62 15.65 7.01
CA ALA A 102 6.38 15.83 5.78
C ALA A 102 5.62 15.38 4.52
N ASN A 103 4.71 14.41 4.64
CA ASN A 103 3.91 13.91 3.52
C ASN A 103 2.88 14.92 3.01
N ARG A 104 2.46 15.85 3.89
CA ARG A 104 1.33 16.75 3.60
C ARG A 104 1.63 17.73 2.47
N ASP A 105 2.90 18.00 2.17
CA ASP A 105 3.30 18.99 1.18
C ASP A 105 2.70 18.70 -0.21
N TYR A 106 2.85 17.46 -0.69
CA TYR A 106 2.32 17.01 -1.98
C TYR A 106 0.80 17.11 -2.05
N TYR A 107 0.12 16.60 -1.02
CA TYR A 107 -1.34 16.57 -0.97
C TYR A 107 -1.95 17.97 -0.84
N ILE A 108 -1.31 18.89 -0.09
CA ILE A 108 -1.71 20.31 -0.06
C ILE A 108 -1.51 20.93 -1.44
N ALA A 109 -0.33 20.74 -2.05
CA ALA A 109 -0.02 21.30 -3.37
C ALA A 109 -0.96 20.81 -4.49
N GLU A 110 -1.47 19.58 -4.37
CA GLU A 110 -2.43 18.99 -5.29
C GLU A 110 -3.90 19.28 -4.94
N LYS A 111 -4.18 20.03 -3.86
CA LYS A 111 -5.55 20.32 -3.41
C LYS A 111 -6.34 19.06 -3.02
N ALA A 112 -5.66 18.07 -2.45
CA ALA A 112 -6.28 16.83 -2.00
C ALA A 112 -7.24 17.08 -0.82
N PHE A 113 -8.25 16.23 -0.68
CA PHE A 113 -9.11 16.22 0.49
C PHE A 113 -8.46 15.39 1.62
N PHE A 114 -8.24 16.01 2.78
CA PHE A 114 -7.64 15.35 3.94
C PHE A 114 -8.69 14.76 4.89
N MET A 115 -8.44 13.55 5.39
CA MET A 115 -9.30 12.84 6.34
C MET A 115 -8.51 11.97 7.33
N ASP A 116 -9.17 11.59 8.42
CA ASP A 116 -8.70 10.68 9.47
C ASP A 116 -9.92 10.23 10.28
N LEU A 117 -10.48 9.06 9.93
CA LEU A 117 -11.79 8.57 10.37
C LEU A 117 -11.72 7.04 10.59
N ASN A 118 -12.12 6.58 11.76
CA ASN A 118 -12.14 5.15 12.07
C ASN A 118 -12.98 4.35 11.04
N VAL A 119 -12.48 3.19 10.65
CA VAL A 119 -13.08 2.32 9.64
C VAL A 119 -14.11 1.34 10.22
N TRP A 120 -14.10 1.14 11.53
CA TRP A 120 -14.91 0.13 12.19
C TRP A 120 -16.33 0.63 12.54
N PRO A 121 -17.37 -0.19 12.33
CA PRO A 121 -18.75 0.17 12.65
C PRO A 121 -19.14 -0.04 14.12
N ASP A 122 -18.35 -0.80 14.87
CA ASP A 122 -18.71 -1.37 16.18
C ASP A 122 -18.01 -0.68 17.37
N GLU A 123 -17.21 0.35 17.13
CA GLU A 123 -16.51 1.09 18.18
C GLU A 123 -16.51 2.60 17.93
N THR A 124 -16.19 3.35 18.99
CA THR A 124 -15.93 4.79 18.93
C THR A 124 -14.43 5.04 18.79
N PRO A 125 -14.01 6.06 18.02
CA PRO A 125 -12.61 6.41 17.92
C PRO A 125 -12.05 7.02 19.21
N VAL A 126 -10.75 6.79 19.46
CA VAL A 126 -10.02 7.36 20.61
C VAL A 126 -10.04 8.90 20.65
N ASP A 127 -10.06 9.55 19.49
CA ASP A 127 -9.98 11.01 19.37
C ASP A 127 -11.34 11.72 19.48
N ASP A 128 -12.43 10.97 19.54
CA ASP A 128 -13.78 11.49 19.74
C ASP A 128 -14.70 10.42 20.38
N PRO A 129 -14.43 9.99 21.63
CA PRO A 129 -15.09 8.85 22.27
C PRO A 129 -16.57 9.12 22.63
N GLY A 130 -17.02 10.38 22.54
CA GLY A 130 -18.40 10.76 22.83
C GLY A 130 -19.37 10.53 21.67
N GLN A 131 -18.87 10.23 20.47
CA GLN A 131 -19.72 9.95 19.32
C GLN A 131 -20.39 8.56 19.44
N ARG A 132 -21.40 8.29 18.60
CA ARG A 132 -21.96 6.94 18.50
C ARG A 132 -21.01 6.00 17.72
N PRO A 133 -20.95 4.70 18.04
CA PRO A 133 -20.19 3.73 17.26
C PRO A 133 -20.53 3.77 15.76
N GLY A 134 -19.49 3.64 14.93
CA GLY A 134 -19.60 3.58 13.47
C GLY A 134 -19.88 4.90 12.74
N LEU A 135 -20.07 6.02 13.44
CA LEU A 135 -20.32 7.31 12.78
C LEU A 135 -19.13 7.74 11.91
N ASP A 136 -17.88 7.63 12.38
CA ASP A 136 -16.68 7.90 11.56
C ASP A 136 -16.70 7.14 10.21
N ARG A 137 -17.07 5.85 10.22
CA ARG A 137 -17.16 5.00 9.02
C ARG A 137 -18.24 5.48 8.07
N GLU A 138 -19.41 5.84 8.57
CA GLU A 138 -20.50 6.39 7.74
C GLU A 138 -20.08 7.71 7.07
N ILE A 139 -19.38 8.57 7.80
CA ILE A 139 -18.84 9.82 7.24
C ILE A 139 -17.79 9.51 6.17
N LEU A 140 -16.89 8.54 6.40
CA LEU A 140 -15.90 8.11 5.42
C LEU A 140 -16.57 7.63 4.12
N PHE A 141 -17.60 6.78 4.21
CA PHE A 141 -18.38 6.33 3.04
C PHE A 141 -18.98 7.53 2.28
N SER A 142 -19.53 8.50 3.01
CA SER A 142 -20.12 9.68 2.40
C SER A 142 -19.08 10.56 1.66
N ILE A 143 -17.85 10.65 2.17
CA ILE A 143 -16.76 11.39 1.55
C ILE A 143 -16.27 10.67 0.30
N LEU A 144 -16.07 9.36 0.37
CA LEU A 144 -15.63 8.54 -0.77
C LEU A 144 -16.67 8.54 -1.89
N LYS A 145 -17.95 8.50 -1.55
CA LYS A 145 -19.04 8.67 -2.52
C LYS A 145 -19.00 10.04 -3.18
N ALA A 146 -18.80 11.12 -2.42
CA ALA A 146 -18.65 12.46 -2.99
C ALA A 146 -17.41 12.58 -3.92
N GLN A 147 -16.32 11.88 -3.60
CA GLN A 147 -15.14 11.81 -4.47
C GLN A 147 -15.42 11.04 -5.78
N TYR A 148 -16.14 9.92 -5.70
CA TYR A 148 -16.61 9.18 -6.88
C TYR A 148 -17.50 10.06 -7.77
N GLU A 149 -18.47 10.76 -7.18
CA GLU A 149 -19.35 11.69 -7.90
C GLU A 149 -18.54 12.83 -8.55
N ARG A 150 -17.52 13.34 -7.84
CA ARG A 150 -16.62 14.40 -8.31
C ARG A 150 -15.82 14.02 -9.57
N ASN A 151 -15.45 12.76 -9.73
CA ASN A 151 -14.81 12.26 -10.95
C ASN A 151 -15.75 11.49 -11.89
N GLU A 152 -17.05 11.50 -11.60
CA GLU A 152 -18.10 10.84 -12.39
C GLU A 152 -17.84 9.34 -12.62
N GLY A 153 -17.12 8.68 -11.72
CA GLY A 153 -16.72 7.29 -11.86
C GLY A 153 -15.77 6.99 -13.03
N LYS A 154 -15.06 8.01 -13.54
CA LYS A 154 -14.20 7.89 -14.74
C LYS A 154 -12.75 7.50 -14.44
N CYS A 155 -12.33 7.53 -13.19
CA CYS A 155 -10.99 7.13 -12.76
C CYS A 155 -11.00 6.61 -11.33
N PHE A 156 -9.95 5.86 -10.98
CA PHE A 156 -9.68 5.53 -9.58
C PHE A 156 -9.14 6.75 -8.85
N THR A 157 -9.54 6.88 -7.58
CA THR A 157 -8.96 7.87 -6.66
C THR A 157 -7.76 7.24 -5.96
N THR A 158 -6.61 7.90 -5.99
CA THR A 158 -5.49 7.55 -5.10
C THR A 158 -5.71 8.19 -3.74
N VAL A 159 -5.68 7.38 -2.67
CA VAL A 159 -5.73 7.85 -1.30
C VAL A 159 -4.39 7.60 -0.65
N GLY A 160 -3.67 8.69 -0.44
CA GLY A 160 -2.37 8.68 0.20
C GLY A 160 -2.45 8.58 1.71
N GLY A 161 -1.49 7.89 2.31
CA GLY A 161 -1.48 7.67 3.75
C GLY A 161 -2.12 6.34 4.14
N PHE A 162 -2.27 6.12 5.44
CA PHE A 162 -2.63 4.81 5.97
C PHE A 162 -3.35 4.94 7.31
N ILE A 163 -4.00 3.87 7.76
CA ILE A 163 -4.52 3.80 9.12
C ILE A 163 -3.35 3.97 10.09
N PRO A 164 -3.39 4.92 11.04
CA PRO A 164 -2.28 5.18 11.95
C PRO A 164 -2.25 4.12 13.04
N TRP A 165 -1.92 2.88 12.68
CA TRP A 165 -2.17 1.70 13.48
C TRP A 165 -1.46 1.69 14.84
N ASP A 166 -0.33 2.38 15.03
CA ASP A 166 0.32 2.54 16.34
C ASP A 166 -0.14 3.78 17.12
N GLN A 167 -0.97 4.65 16.53
CA GLN A 167 -1.42 5.92 17.13
C GLN A 167 -2.93 5.95 17.40
N LYS A 168 -3.77 5.39 16.52
CA LYS A 168 -5.24 5.40 16.62
C LYS A 168 -5.84 4.13 16.02
N TYR A 169 -7.06 3.80 16.46
CA TYR A 169 -8.00 2.86 15.81
C TYR A 169 -7.64 1.37 15.83
N THR A 170 -6.56 0.98 16.51
CA THR A 170 -6.21 -0.43 16.66
C THR A 170 -5.85 -0.74 18.11
N ASN A 171 -5.79 -2.02 18.44
CA ASN A 171 -5.35 -2.48 19.75
C ASN A 171 -3.81 -2.52 19.92
N HIS A 172 -3.04 -1.96 18.99
CA HIS A 172 -1.57 -1.92 19.07
C HIS A 172 -1.08 -1.27 20.37
N GLY A 173 -0.04 -1.88 20.97
CA GLY A 173 0.60 -1.40 22.21
C GLY A 173 -0.21 -1.65 23.49
N LEU A 174 -1.34 -2.37 23.42
CA LEU A 174 -2.16 -2.71 24.58
C LEU A 174 -1.79 -4.12 25.08
N GLU A 175 -1.03 -4.18 26.19
CA GLU A 175 -0.38 -5.38 26.77
C GLU A 175 -1.28 -6.63 26.94
N ASP A 176 -2.61 -6.48 26.97
CA ASP A 176 -3.58 -7.57 27.16
C ASP A 176 -4.50 -7.81 25.94
N ARG A 177 -4.32 -7.03 24.86
CA ARG A 177 -5.17 -7.07 23.66
C ARG A 177 -4.40 -7.12 22.34
N SER A 178 -3.16 -6.62 22.29
CA SER A 178 -2.28 -6.78 21.14
C SER A 178 -1.74 -8.21 21.10
N LYS A 179 -2.58 -9.17 20.70
CA LYS A 179 -2.04 -10.40 20.17
C LYS A 179 -1.43 -10.03 18.82
N HIS A 180 -0.15 -10.27 18.63
CA HIS A 180 0.59 -10.14 17.36
C HIS A 180 1.13 -8.73 17.08
N GLU A 181 2.44 -8.59 17.26
CA GLU A 181 3.23 -7.98 16.18
C GLU A 181 2.95 -8.83 14.94
N PRO A 182 2.48 -8.26 13.80
CA PRO A 182 2.14 -9.07 12.63
C PRO A 182 3.28 -10.00 12.22
N ILE A 183 4.51 -9.53 12.46
CA ILE A 183 5.78 -10.24 12.28
C ILE A 183 6.65 -9.94 13.51
N PRO A 184 7.05 -10.95 14.31
CA PRO A 184 7.92 -10.75 15.46
C PRO A 184 9.24 -10.07 15.07
N GLY A 185 9.52 -8.91 15.65
CA GLY A 185 10.75 -8.14 15.44
C GLY A 185 10.79 -7.27 14.19
N LEU A 186 9.76 -7.27 13.32
CA LEU A 186 9.74 -6.42 12.12
C LEU A 186 9.82 -4.94 12.51
N TYR A 187 9.07 -4.51 13.52
CA TYR A 187 9.08 -3.10 13.93
C TYR A 187 10.43 -2.70 14.49
N LYS A 188 11.09 -3.60 15.25
CA LYS A 188 12.48 -3.39 15.67
C LYS A 188 13.45 -3.32 14.49
N GLN A 189 13.30 -4.18 13.49
CA GLN A 189 14.13 -4.21 12.28
C GLN A 189 13.95 -2.95 11.42
N LEU A 190 12.73 -2.42 11.34
CA LEU A 190 12.40 -1.17 10.65
C LEU A 190 12.70 0.09 11.49
N GLY A 191 13.23 -0.06 12.71
CA GLY A 191 13.57 1.07 13.58
C GLY A 191 12.35 1.78 14.21
N ILE A 192 11.20 1.12 14.23
CA ILE A 192 9.95 1.62 14.81
C ILE A 192 9.98 1.40 16.33
N SER A 193 10.03 2.50 17.10
CA SER A 193 9.91 2.47 18.56
C SER A 193 8.46 2.20 18.95
N GLY A 194 8.15 0.98 19.37
CA GLY A 194 6.81 0.51 19.79
C GLY A 194 6.27 1.13 21.09
N GLU A 195 6.42 2.43 21.29
CA GLU A 195 5.90 3.17 22.47
C GLU A 195 4.47 3.71 22.26
N GLY A 196 3.89 3.52 21.07
CA GLY A 196 2.54 3.97 20.73
C GLY A 196 1.43 3.05 21.26
N ARG A 197 0.42 3.64 21.90
CA ARG A 197 -0.84 2.96 22.24
C ARG A 197 -1.95 3.55 21.37
N ALA A 198 -2.63 2.72 20.58
CA ALA A 198 -3.59 3.16 19.56
C ALA A 198 -5.07 3.16 20.01
N PHE A 199 -5.38 2.53 21.14
CA PHE A 199 -6.69 2.57 21.82
C PHE A 199 -7.92 2.27 20.93
N GLY A 200 -7.83 1.24 20.10
CA GLY A 200 -8.96 0.58 19.44
C GLY A 200 -9.13 -0.88 19.91
N ASN A 201 -10.15 -1.56 19.41
CA ASN A 201 -10.43 -2.96 19.74
C ASN A 201 -9.92 -3.97 18.72
N HIS A 202 -9.67 -3.53 17.48
CA HIS A 202 -9.29 -4.40 16.36
C HIS A 202 -7.79 -4.45 16.13
N ASP A 203 -7.30 -5.57 15.60
CA ASP A 203 -5.87 -5.76 15.30
C ASP A 203 -5.41 -4.86 14.13
N PRO A 204 -4.10 -4.53 14.03
CA PRO A 204 -3.56 -3.67 12.97
C PRO A 204 -3.85 -4.15 11.54
N VAL A 205 -3.52 -5.41 11.20
CA VAL A 205 -3.69 -5.95 9.84
C VAL A 205 -5.17 -6.07 9.44
N PRO A 206 -6.09 -6.56 10.29
CA PRO A 206 -7.51 -6.50 10.00
C PRO A 206 -8.02 -5.07 9.75
N THR A 207 -7.48 -4.06 10.46
CA THR A 207 -7.88 -2.67 10.28
C THR A 207 -7.38 -2.10 8.94
N GLU A 208 -6.16 -2.45 8.53
CA GLU A 208 -5.67 -2.19 7.17
C GLU A 208 -6.60 -2.81 6.12
N TRP A 209 -6.98 -4.08 6.28
CA TRP A 209 -7.79 -4.77 5.27
C TRP A 209 -9.22 -4.23 5.19
N GLU A 210 -9.82 -3.80 6.30
CA GLU A 210 -11.09 -3.08 6.28
C GLU A 210 -10.95 -1.72 5.58
N TYR A 211 -9.85 -0.99 5.82
CA TYR A 211 -9.58 0.26 5.11
C TYR A 211 -9.45 0.04 3.60
N ALA A 212 -8.64 -0.93 3.17
CA ALA A 212 -8.50 -1.33 1.78
C ALA A 212 -9.86 -1.70 1.18
N ALA A 213 -10.68 -2.45 1.93
CA ALA A 213 -12.00 -2.88 1.50
C ALA A 213 -12.94 -1.69 1.23
N ILE A 214 -13.00 -0.75 2.17
CA ILE A 214 -13.81 0.47 2.04
C ILE A 214 -13.37 1.28 0.82
N LEU A 215 -12.07 1.46 0.59
CA LEU A 215 -11.58 2.17 -0.60
C LEU A 215 -11.93 1.45 -1.90
N SER A 216 -11.73 0.13 -1.93
CA SER A 216 -12.03 -0.71 -3.10
C SER A 216 -13.50 -0.63 -3.50
N ALA A 217 -14.39 -0.67 -2.51
CA ALA A 217 -15.84 -0.51 -2.68
C ALA A 217 -16.23 0.84 -3.33
N HIS A 218 -15.34 1.84 -3.31
CA HIS A 218 -15.56 3.21 -3.78
C HIS A 218 -14.65 3.65 -4.94
N ASN A 219 -14.08 2.71 -5.72
CA ASN A 219 -13.14 3.01 -6.81
C ASN A 219 -11.92 3.81 -6.33
N ALA A 220 -11.36 3.45 -5.18
CA ALA A 220 -10.14 4.06 -4.65
C ALA A 220 -9.04 3.00 -4.41
N VAL A 221 -7.78 3.45 -4.50
CA VAL A 221 -6.56 2.69 -4.23
C VAL A 221 -5.72 3.39 -3.18
N MET A 222 -4.93 2.63 -2.41
CA MET A 222 -3.98 3.19 -1.45
C MET A 222 -2.62 3.51 -2.08
N ASP A 223 -2.05 4.64 -1.67
CA ASP A 223 -0.60 4.89 -1.58
C ASP A 223 -0.26 4.81 -0.08
N ALA A 224 0.05 3.59 0.35
CA ALA A 224 -0.14 3.11 1.71
C ALA A 224 1.03 3.48 2.63
N ASP A 225 1.18 4.76 2.97
CA ASP A 225 2.22 5.21 3.91
C ASP A 225 1.96 4.68 5.35
N ALA A 226 2.18 3.40 5.56
CA ALA A 226 2.09 2.69 6.82
C ALA A 226 3.28 3.04 7.71
N LEU A 227 3.03 3.26 9.00
CA LEU A 227 3.98 3.88 9.91
C LEU A 227 5.32 3.11 10.01
N GLY A 228 6.40 3.87 10.22
CA GLY A 228 7.78 3.41 10.29
C GLY A 228 8.68 3.97 9.20
N LEU A 229 8.21 3.94 7.95
CA LEU A 229 9.00 4.34 6.77
C LEU A 229 8.30 5.43 5.95
N VAL A 230 7.37 6.14 6.59
CA VAL A 230 6.43 7.06 5.94
C VAL A 230 6.97 8.45 5.68
N TYR A 231 8.17 8.78 6.14
CA TYR A 231 8.69 10.13 5.97
C TYR A 231 9.07 10.39 4.50
N MET A 232 8.26 11.18 3.80
CA MET A 232 8.55 11.63 2.43
C MET A 232 8.38 13.15 2.33
N GLY A 233 9.47 13.88 2.50
CA GLY A 233 9.50 15.33 2.26
C GLY A 233 9.73 15.70 0.80
N ASN A 234 9.29 16.91 0.44
CA ASN A 234 9.49 17.54 -0.87
C ASN A 234 8.80 16.84 -2.05
N ALA A 235 7.81 15.98 -1.80
CA ALA A 235 7.06 15.33 -2.87
C ALA A 235 6.29 16.37 -3.73
N SER A 236 5.90 17.51 -3.15
CA SER A 236 5.35 18.66 -3.87
C SER A 236 6.31 19.28 -4.89
N ALA A 237 7.63 19.16 -4.69
CA ALA A 237 8.63 19.57 -5.67
C ALA A 237 8.94 18.45 -6.66
N TRP A 238 9.10 17.21 -6.17
CA TRP A 238 9.49 16.07 -6.98
C TRP A 238 8.42 15.62 -7.99
N ARG A 239 7.13 15.86 -7.73
CA ARG A 239 6.03 15.62 -8.70
C ARG A 239 6.26 16.26 -10.07
N HIS A 240 7.08 17.31 -10.16
CA HIS A 240 7.41 17.99 -11.41
C HIS A 240 8.51 17.29 -12.22
N PHE A 241 9.10 16.21 -11.72
CA PHE A 241 10.12 15.46 -12.45
C PHE A 241 9.53 14.83 -13.72
N PRO A 242 10.13 15.07 -14.91
CA PRO A 242 9.58 14.60 -16.17
C PRO A 242 9.90 13.11 -16.40
N LEU A 243 9.01 12.24 -15.94
CA LEU A 243 9.05 10.83 -16.29
C LEU A 243 8.92 10.64 -17.81
N ARG A 244 9.63 9.65 -18.35
CA ARG A 244 9.51 9.25 -19.76
C ARG A 244 8.11 8.73 -20.07
N GLU A 245 7.74 8.77 -21.35
CA GLU A 245 6.48 8.17 -21.83
C GLU A 245 6.50 6.65 -21.66
N ARG A 246 7.67 6.02 -21.89
CA ARG A 246 7.88 4.59 -21.69
C ARG A 246 9.23 4.29 -21.06
N TYR A 247 9.25 3.23 -20.28
CA TYR A 247 10.40 2.60 -19.65
C TYR A 247 10.44 1.13 -20.05
N GLU A 248 11.64 0.63 -20.36
CA GLU A 248 11.81 -0.73 -20.86
C GLU A 248 12.16 -1.69 -19.72
N GLN A 249 11.39 -2.77 -19.60
CA GLN A 249 11.74 -3.92 -18.77
C GLN A 249 12.95 -4.67 -19.35
N ASN A 250 13.61 -5.50 -18.54
CA ASN A 250 14.57 -6.46 -19.07
C ASN A 250 13.88 -7.39 -20.09
N PRO A 251 14.53 -7.72 -21.22
CA PRO A 251 13.96 -8.64 -22.18
C PRO A 251 13.84 -10.03 -21.55
N PRO A 252 12.68 -10.72 -21.62
CA PRO A 252 12.55 -12.07 -21.10
C PRO A 252 13.60 -13.00 -21.72
N PRO A 253 14.32 -13.81 -20.92
CA PRO A 253 15.31 -14.73 -21.46
C PRO A 253 14.65 -15.84 -22.31
N PRO A 254 15.43 -16.56 -23.14
CA PRO A 254 14.96 -17.78 -23.77
C PRO A 254 14.40 -18.76 -22.72
N LEU A 255 13.25 -19.37 -23.00
CA LEU A 255 12.64 -20.31 -22.06
C LEU A 255 13.46 -21.60 -22.02
N PRO A 256 14.01 -22.00 -20.86
CA PRO A 256 14.65 -23.30 -20.73
C PRO A 256 13.64 -24.44 -20.83
N ASP A 257 14.15 -25.67 -20.95
CA ASP A 257 13.31 -26.86 -20.84
C ASP A 257 12.79 -27.03 -19.41
N LEU A 258 11.60 -27.64 -19.31
CA LEU A 258 10.99 -27.98 -18.04
C LEU A 258 11.69 -29.23 -17.49
N GLU A 259 12.28 -29.11 -16.30
CA GLU A 259 13.05 -30.14 -15.63
C GLU A 259 12.46 -30.50 -14.26
N GLN A 260 12.94 -31.60 -13.67
CA GLN A 260 12.54 -32.05 -12.33
C GLN A 260 13.24 -31.23 -11.21
N LYS A 261 12.88 -29.95 -11.13
CA LYS A 261 13.45 -28.93 -10.23
C LYS A 261 12.41 -28.31 -9.29
N THR A 262 12.89 -27.61 -8.27
CA THR A 262 12.08 -26.69 -7.46
C THR A 262 12.31 -25.27 -7.97
N TYR A 263 11.40 -24.76 -8.79
CA TYR A 263 11.45 -23.39 -9.30
C TYR A 263 10.93 -22.43 -8.24
N VAL A 264 11.72 -21.40 -7.96
CA VAL A 264 11.44 -20.39 -6.94
C VAL A 264 11.34 -19.01 -7.56
N LEU A 265 10.25 -18.31 -7.29
CA LEU A 265 10.14 -16.87 -7.50
C LEU A 265 10.30 -16.16 -6.15
N ILE A 266 11.28 -15.27 -6.06
CA ILE A 266 11.40 -14.31 -4.97
C ILE A 266 10.59 -13.07 -5.35
N TYR A 267 9.47 -12.89 -4.66
CA TYR A 267 8.67 -11.67 -4.71
C TYR A 267 9.15 -10.74 -3.60
N MET A 268 9.69 -9.57 -3.94
CA MET A 268 10.06 -8.54 -2.99
C MET A 268 8.94 -7.50 -2.90
N GLY A 269 8.15 -7.60 -1.83
CA GLY A 269 6.92 -6.88 -1.57
C GLY A 269 7.04 -5.62 -0.73
N ASP A 270 5.85 -5.10 -0.40
CA ASP A 270 5.60 -3.89 0.40
C ASP A 270 6.16 -2.62 -0.26
N TYR A 271 5.91 -2.51 -1.56
CA TYR A 271 6.18 -1.33 -2.37
C TYR A 271 4.89 -0.72 -2.90
N ASP A 272 3.92 -0.64 -2.00
CA ASP A 272 2.61 -0.01 -2.10
C ASP A 272 2.58 1.41 -1.48
N SER A 273 3.72 1.88 -0.96
CA SER A 273 3.96 3.24 -0.50
C SER A 273 5.07 3.95 -1.28
N ALA A 274 4.76 5.16 -1.76
CA ALA A 274 5.72 6.06 -2.38
C ALA A 274 6.83 6.48 -1.39
N ALA A 275 6.48 6.66 -0.11
CA ALA A 275 7.45 6.99 0.94
C ALA A 275 8.42 5.84 1.20
N TRP A 276 7.92 4.60 1.29
CA TRP A 276 8.74 3.42 1.53
C TRP A 276 9.71 3.17 0.37
N LEU A 277 9.23 3.33 -0.87
CA LEU A 277 10.04 3.29 -2.08
C LEU A 277 11.19 4.32 -2.02
N GLN A 278 10.87 5.59 -1.78
CA GLN A 278 11.88 6.66 -1.72
C GLN A 278 12.93 6.41 -0.63
N ARG A 279 12.55 5.78 0.48
CA ARG A 279 13.45 5.46 1.59
C ARG A 279 14.39 4.28 1.27
N HIS A 280 13.87 3.17 0.76
CA HIS A 280 14.62 1.91 0.67
C HIS A 280 15.38 1.72 -0.63
N VAL A 281 14.80 2.16 -1.75
CA VAL A 281 15.39 1.93 -3.08
C VAL A 281 16.84 2.38 -3.14
N PRO A 282 17.24 3.57 -2.64
CA PRO A 282 18.65 3.98 -2.68
C PRO A 282 19.60 3.04 -1.94
N ALA A 283 19.17 2.43 -0.83
CA ALA A 283 19.97 1.49 -0.06
C ALA A 283 20.11 0.15 -0.79
N PHE A 284 19.00 -0.43 -1.24
CA PHE A 284 19.01 -1.75 -1.89
C PHE A 284 19.64 -1.71 -3.27
N PHE A 285 19.51 -0.61 -4.02
CA PHE A 285 20.16 -0.45 -5.32
C PHE A 285 21.68 -0.22 -5.19
N ARG A 286 22.21 -0.01 -3.98
CA ARG A 286 23.66 0.04 -3.72
C ARG A 286 24.18 -1.22 -3.04
N ASP A 287 23.32 -2.19 -2.75
CA ASP A 287 23.71 -3.45 -2.13
C ASP A 287 24.66 -4.24 -3.05
N PRO A 288 25.85 -4.67 -2.56
CA PRO A 288 26.87 -5.33 -3.38
C PRO A 288 26.48 -6.74 -3.85
N ALA A 289 25.46 -7.35 -3.25
CA ALA A 289 24.93 -8.65 -3.68
C ALA A 289 23.80 -8.52 -4.71
N ARG A 290 23.30 -7.31 -4.98
CA ARG A 290 22.31 -7.07 -6.04
C ARG A 290 22.89 -7.52 -7.39
N GLY A 291 22.09 -8.25 -8.16
CA GLY A 291 22.53 -8.82 -9.43
C GLY A 291 23.15 -10.22 -9.34
N ARG A 292 23.09 -10.89 -8.17
CA ARG A 292 23.53 -12.29 -8.01
C ARG A 292 22.39 -13.31 -8.03
N VAL A 293 21.20 -12.90 -7.61
CA VAL A 293 19.97 -13.72 -7.63
C VAL A 293 18.87 -12.87 -8.27
N PRO A 294 18.01 -13.45 -9.13
CA PRO A 294 16.85 -12.73 -9.68
C PRO A 294 15.90 -12.27 -8.56
N ILE A 295 15.48 -11.00 -8.63
CA ILE A 295 14.50 -10.43 -7.70
C ILE A 295 13.35 -9.84 -8.50
N GLY A 296 12.12 -10.25 -8.18
CA GLY A 296 10.90 -9.59 -8.62
C GLY A 296 10.54 -8.45 -7.66
N TRP A 297 11.00 -7.24 -7.95
CA TRP A 297 10.64 -6.02 -7.23
C TRP A 297 9.19 -5.64 -7.52
N ALA A 298 8.33 -5.71 -6.50
CA ALA A 298 6.89 -5.52 -6.63
C ALA A 298 6.45 -4.05 -6.55
N PHE A 299 7.11 -3.17 -7.32
CA PHE A 299 6.85 -1.73 -7.25
C PHE A 299 5.49 -1.37 -7.86
N ASN A 300 4.55 -0.89 -7.07
CA ASN A 300 3.24 -0.43 -7.58
C ASN A 300 3.42 0.79 -8.50
N PRO A 301 3.10 0.68 -9.81
CA PRO A 301 3.52 1.67 -10.78
C PRO A 301 2.76 3.00 -10.71
N ASN A 302 1.61 3.07 -10.02
CA ASN A 302 0.90 4.32 -9.76
C ASN A 302 1.66 5.25 -8.79
N LEU A 303 2.55 4.70 -7.95
CA LEU A 303 3.37 5.48 -7.03
C LEU A 303 4.31 6.45 -7.74
N ALA A 304 4.55 6.23 -9.04
CA ALA A 304 5.33 7.14 -9.87
C ALA A 304 4.72 8.54 -9.99
N ASP A 305 3.42 8.71 -9.70
CA ASP A 305 2.78 10.03 -9.69
C ASP A 305 3.29 10.90 -8.52
N ARG A 306 3.64 10.28 -7.38
CA ARG A 306 4.17 10.97 -6.19
C ARG A 306 5.70 10.85 -6.05
N ALA A 307 6.27 9.71 -6.44
CA ALA A 307 7.71 9.40 -6.38
C ALA A 307 8.35 9.20 -7.78
N PRO A 308 8.16 10.11 -8.75
CA PRO A 308 8.64 9.92 -10.13
C PRO A 308 10.15 9.69 -10.22
N ILE A 309 10.93 10.37 -9.37
CA ILE A 309 12.39 10.25 -9.34
C ILE A 309 12.87 8.82 -9.01
N VAL A 310 12.10 8.08 -8.22
CA VAL A 310 12.47 6.71 -7.82
C VAL A 310 12.32 5.78 -9.02
N PHE A 311 11.20 5.90 -9.75
CA PHE A 311 10.96 5.10 -10.95
C PHE A 311 12.01 5.36 -12.02
N ASP A 312 12.31 6.63 -12.32
CA ASP A 312 13.37 6.93 -13.29
C ASP A 312 14.74 6.41 -12.84
N TYR A 313 15.05 6.50 -11.55
CA TYR A 313 16.29 5.97 -10.98
C TYR A 313 16.39 4.45 -11.14
N VAL A 314 15.38 3.68 -10.77
CA VAL A 314 15.47 2.21 -10.81
C VAL A 314 15.65 1.69 -12.22
N TYR A 315 14.99 2.30 -13.22
CA TYR A 315 15.14 1.88 -14.62
C TYR A 315 16.51 2.22 -15.20
N ARG A 316 17.15 3.31 -14.77
CA ARG A 316 18.52 3.66 -15.19
C ARG A 316 19.59 2.76 -14.56
N HIS A 317 19.28 2.12 -13.43
CA HIS A 317 20.27 1.41 -12.61
C HIS A 317 19.90 -0.07 -12.36
N LYS A 318 18.89 -0.61 -13.05
CA LYS A 318 18.54 -2.03 -12.98
C LYS A 318 19.67 -2.89 -13.56
N SER A 319 20.00 -3.96 -12.86
CA SER A 319 20.82 -5.04 -13.39
C SER A 319 19.98 -5.95 -14.30
N ALA A 320 20.62 -6.92 -14.96
CA ALA A 320 19.91 -7.95 -15.73
C ALA A 320 19.03 -8.88 -14.86
N LEU A 321 19.20 -8.86 -13.53
CA LEU A 321 18.46 -9.70 -12.58
C LEU A 321 17.45 -8.91 -11.74
N ASP A 322 17.33 -7.60 -11.96
CA ASP A 322 16.27 -6.77 -11.35
C ASP A 322 15.05 -6.76 -12.28
N TRP A 323 13.95 -7.34 -11.82
CA TRP A 323 12.69 -7.41 -12.57
C TRP A 323 11.61 -6.63 -11.84
N PHE A 324 10.81 -5.87 -12.58
CA PHE A 324 9.72 -5.08 -12.02
C PHE A 324 8.37 -5.71 -12.36
N ILE A 325 7.60 -5.97 -11.32
CA ILE A 325 6.24 -6.53 -11.37
C ILE A 325 5.35 -5.67 -10.47
N ALA A 326 4.03 -5.68 -10.66
CA ALA A 326 3.15 -4.95 -9.74
C ALA A 326 2.94 -5.73 -8.45
N GLY A 327 2.85 -5.03 -7.32
CA GLY A 327 2.39 -5.58 -6.05
C GLY A 327 0.88 -5.47 -5.88
N ASP A 328 0.42 -5.75 -4.67
CA ASP A 328 -0.95 -5.60 -4.17
C ASP A 328 -1.63 -4.34 -4.72
N SER A 329 -2.63 -4.41 -5.60
CA SER A 329 -3.05 -5.56 -6.41
C SER A 329 -2.90 -5.27 -7.91
N GLY A 330 -2.01 -4.35 -8.28
CA GLY A 330 -1.78 -3.83 -9.61
C GLY A 330 -1.13 -2.46 -9.53
N ALA A 331 -1.65 -1.49 -10.29
CA ALA A 331 -1.31 -0.08 -10.16
C ALA A 331 -2.02 0.54 -8.94
N GLY A 332 -1.71 0.04 -7.75
CA GLY A 332 -2.24 0.50 -6.46
C GLY A 332 -2.91 -0.61 -5.66
N TYR A 333 -3.00 -0.39 -4.36
CA TYR A 333 -3.53 -1.37 -3.42
C TYR A 333 -5.04 -1.21 -3.25
N LEU A 334 -5.76 -2.23 -3.73
CA LEU A 334 -7.19 -2.49 -3.49
C LEU A 334 -7.46 -4.01 -3.36
N ASN A 335 -8.68 -4.36 -2.95
CA ASN A 335 -9.26 -5.71 -2.91
C ASN A 335 -10.15 -5.92 -4.16
N PRO A 336 -9.70 -6.68 -5.18
CA PRO A 336 -10.41 -6.75 -6.47
C PRO A 336 -11.81 -7.32 -6.40
N ASN A 337 -12.10 -8.20 -5.42
CA ASN A 337 -13.44 -8.76 -5.26
C ASN A 337 -14.50 -7.70 -4.91
N LEU A 338 -14.09 -6.51 -4.44
CA LEU A 338 -14.95 -5.37 -4.18
C LEU A 338 -15.07 -4.39 -5.34
N LEU A 339 -14.61 -4.78 -6.53
CA LEU A 339 -14.88 -4.07 -7.78
C LEU A 339 -16.13 -4.58 -8.49
N ILE A 340 -16.80 -5.60 -7.95
CA ILE A 340 -18.03 -6.17 -8.48
C ILE A 340 -19.07 -6.43 -7.40
N GLY A 341 -20.35 -6.52 -7.80
CA GLY A 341 -21.42 -7.01 -6.93
C GLY A 341 -21.87 -5.98 -5.89
N ASP A 342 -22.08 -6.42 -4.64
CA ASP A 342 -22.64 -5.57 -3.56
C ASP A 342 -21.69 -4.44 -3.12
N ARG A 343 -20.37 -4.66 -3.23
CA ARG A 343 -19.33 -3.66 -2.93
C ARG A 343 -19.55 -2.95 -1.57
N LEU A 344 -19.78 -3.73 -0.51
CA LEU A 344 -20.06 -3.24 0.85
C LEU A 344 -21.27 -2.30 0.94
N GLY A 345 -22.28 -2.51 0.10
CA GLY A 345 -23.45 -1.64 0.01
C GLY A 345 -23.16 -0.23 -0.51
N SER A 346 -22.04 0.00 -1.21
CA SER A 346 -21.70 1.34 -1.73
C SER A 346 -22.70 1.85 -2.77
N GLY A 347 -23.43 0.94 -3.41
CA GLY A 347 -24.39 1.25 -4.48
C GLY A 347 -23.72 1.68 -5.79
N LEU A 348 -22.40 1.54 -5.90
CA LEU A 348 -21.66 1.88 -7.11
C LEU A 348 -21.69 0.72 -8.13
N PRO A 349 -21.70 1.00 -9.44
CA PRO A 349 -21.64 -0.03 -10.47
C PRO A 349 -20.30 -0.77 -10.45
N ASP A 350 -20.22 -1.95 -11.06
CA ASP A 350 -18.97 -2.68 -11.25
C ASP A 350 -17.88 -1.80 -11.90
N ALA A 351 -16.62 -1.98 -11.49
CA ALA A 351 -15.49 -1.18 -11.94
C ALA A 351 -14.34 -1.99 -12.56
N LEU A 352 -14.57 -3.23 -12.97
CA LEU A 352 -13.51 -4.07 -13.55
C LEU A 352 -12.93 -3.50 -14.85
N ASP A 353 -13.74 -3.00 -15.78
CA ASP A 353 -13.20 -2.40 -17.01
C ASP A 353 -12.41 -1.13 -16.74
N LEU A 354 -12.86 -0.33 -15.76
CA LEU A 354 -12.10 0.82 -15.28
C LEU A 354 -10.77 0.39 -14.67
N TRP A 355 -10.75 -0.71 -13.92
CA TRP A 355 -9.54 -1.26 -13.31
C TRP A 355 -8.57 -1.77 -14.35
N VAL A 356 -9.05 -2.46 -15.39
CA VAL A 356 -8.22 -2.88 -16.53
C VAL A 356 -7.61 -1.66 -17.19
N ALA A 357 -8.40 -0.63 -17.52
CA ALA A 357 -7.90 0.59 -18.17
C ALA A 357 -6.85 1.33 -17.31
N HIS A 358 -7.10 1.43 -16.00
CA HIS A 358 -6.17 2.01 -15.02
C HIS A 358 -4.84 1.28 -15.02
N ASN A 359 -4.85 -0.06 -14.89
CA ASN A 359 -3.62 -0.85 -14.89
C ASN A 359 -2.89 -0.79 -16.22
N THR A 360 -3.61 -0.97 -17.34
CA THR A 360 -3.02 -0.92 -18.68
C THR A 360 -2.23 0.36 -18.91
N ARG A 361 -2.73 1.53 -18.46
CA ARG A 361 -2.01 2.81 -18.57
C ARG A 361 -0.64 2.77 -17.91
N TYR A 362 -0.56 2.35 -16.64
CA TYR A 362 0.70 2.30 -15.91
C TYR A 362 1.61 1.18 -16.41
N TYR A 363 1.04 0.02 -16.74
CA TYR A 363 1.78 -1.15 -17.20
C TYR A 363 2.43 -0.89 -18.56
N GLN A 364 1.74 -0.19 -19.47
CA GLN A 364 2.33 0.24 -20.75
C GLN A 364 3.48 1.24 -20.55
N ARG A 365 3.38 2.14 -19.57
CA ARG A 365 4.45 3.10 -19.26
C ARG A 365 5.70 2.41 -18.74
N PHE A 366 5.55 1.40 -17.88
CA PHE A 366 6.66 0.76 -17.18
C PHE A 366 7.05 -0.62 -17.76
N GLY A 367 6.35 -1.10 -18.78
CA GLY A 367 6.62 -2.40 -19.39
C GLY A 367 6.31 -3.56 -18.44
N TYR A 368 5.26 -3.43 -17.63
CA TYR A 368 4.81 -4.52 -16.75
C TYR A 368 3.82 -5.42 -17.52
N THR A 369 3.92 -6.72 -17.28
CA THR A 369 2.96 -7.72 -17.77
C THR A 369 2.64 -8.80 -16.73
N ILE A 370 3.06 -8.58 -15.48
CA ILE A 370 2.89 -9.50 -14.35
C ILE A 370 2.36 -8.71 -13.16
N THR A 371 1.31 -9.22 -12.52
CA THR A 371 0.93 -8.81 -11.16
C THR A 371 1.50 -9.84 -10.20
N GLY A 372 2.55 -9.48 -9.47
CA GLY A 372 3.28 -10.39 -8.60
C GLY A 372 2.48 -10.85 -7.38
N PHE A 373 1.54 -10.05 -6.90
CA PHE A 373 0.68 -10.37 -5.76
C PHE A 373 -0.64 -9.63 -5.84
N VAL A 374 -1.75 -10.35 -5.75
CA VAL A 374 -3.09 -9.79 -5.57
C VAL A 374 -3.52 -10.11 -4.14
N ILE A 375 -3.70 -9.04 -3.36
CA ILE A 375 -4.26 -9.08 -2.02
C ILE A 375 -5.76 -8.83 -2.11
N ASN A 376 -6.53 -9.56 -1.30
CA ASN A 376 -7.99 -9.47 -1.32
C ASN A 376 -8.58 -9.44 0.10
N GLY A 377 -7.73 -9.23 1.11
CA GLY A 377 -8.09 -9.16 2.53
C GLY A 377 -8.97 -10.34 2.94
N PHE A 378 -10.17 -10.04 3.44
CA PHE A 378 -11.15 -11.03 3.86
C PHE A 378 -12.20 -11.39 2.79
N HIS A 379 -12.07 -10.90 1.55
CA HIS A 379 -13.11 -11.03 0.52
C HIS A 379 -13.03 -12.32 -0.30
N GLY A 380 -12.35 -13.33 0.23
CA GLY A 380 -12.44 -14.72 -0.22
C GLY A 380 -11.72 -15.01 -1.54
N LYS A 381 -12.10 -16.14 -2.13
CA LYS A 381 -11.56 -16.67 -3.38
C LYS A 381 -11.81 -15.69 -4.53
N MET A 382 -10.82 -15.46 -5.38
CA MET A 382 -10.99 -14.61 -6.57
C MET A 382 -11.78 -15.37 -7.66
N PRO A 383 -12.94 -14.84 -8.10
CA PRO A 383 -13.76 -15.46 -9.13
C PRO A 383 -13.17 -15.32 -10.54
N LEU A 384 -13.55 -16.23 -11.44
CA LEU A 384 -13.07 -16.28 -12.83
C LEU A 384 -13.20 -14.93 -13.57
N ARG A 385 -14.30 -14.21 -13.39
CA ARG A 385 -14.54 -12.90 -14.02
C ARG A 385 -13.44 -11.88 -13.68
N ILE A 386 -12.91 -11.92 -12.46
CA ILE A 386 -11.79 -11.06 -12.05
C ILE A 386 -10.49 -11.58 -12.64
N GLN A 387 -10.29 -12.91 -12.70
CA GLN A 387 -9.14 -13.49 -13.39
C GLN A 387 -9.07 -13.10 -14.86
N GLU A 388 -10.21 -13.11 -15.55
CA GLU A 388 -10.32 -12.65 -16.94
C GLU A 388 -9.90 -11.18 -17.08
N ALA A 389 -10.31 -10.32 -16.15
CA ALA A 389 -9.87 -8.93 -16.12
C ALA A 389 -8.34 -8.81 -15.96
N TYR A 390 -7.75 -9.54 -15.00
CA TYR A 390 -6.29 -9.57 -14.81
C TYR A 390 -5.54 -10.11 -16.03
N SER A 391 -6.08 -11.11 -16.73
CA SER A 391 -5.46 -11.68 -17.94
C SER A 391 -5.29 -10.65 -19.08
N ARG A 392 -6.06 -9.55 -19.05
CA ARG A 392 -5.99 -8.48 -20.08
C ARG A 392 -4.82 -7.53 -19.90
N PHE A 393 -4.25 -7.41 -18.70
CA PHE A 393 -3.13 -6.51 -18.42
C PHE A 393 -1.92 -7.19 -17.77
N SER A 394 -2.09 -8.41 -17.25
CA SER A 394 -1.02 -9.23 -16.67
C SER A 394 -0.86 -10.58 -17.39
N PRO A 395 -0.67 -10.59 -18.72
CA PRO A 395 -0.72 -11.82 -19.51
C PRO A 395 0.37 -12.84 -19.13
N ASP A 396 1.47 -12.39 -18.53
CA ASP A 396 2.61 -13.26 -18.22
C ASP A 396 2.51 -13.93 -16.85
N GLY A 397 1.63 -13.47 -15.95
CA GLY A 397 1.40 -14.17 -14.69
C GLY A 397 0.74 -13.33 -13.61
N VAL A 398 0.06 -14.03 -12.70
CA VAL A 398 -0.58 -13.43 -11.52
C VAL A 398 -0.28 -14.26 -10.27
N GLY A 399 0.36 -13.63 -9.27
CA GLY A 399 0.51 -14.18 -7.94
C GLY A 399 -0.66 -13.81 -7.03
N MET A 400 -1.08 -14.70 -6.11
CA MET A 400 -2.30 -14.54 -5.31
C MET A 400 -2.08 -14.73 -3.80
N GLN A 401 -2.75 -13.93 -2.97
CA GLN A 401 -2.84 -14.16 -1.51
C GLN A 401 -3.74 -15.36 -1.18
N LEU A 402 -4.93 -15.37 -1.78
CA LEU A 402 -6.00 -16.35 -1.54
C LEU A 402 -6.20 -17.28 -2.75
N GLY A 403 -7.17 -18.18 -2.65
CA GLY A 403 -7.53 -19.06 -3.76
C GLY A 403 -8.12 -18.30 -4.96
N PHE A 404 -8.16 -18.96 -6.11
CA PHE A 404 -8.71 -18.47 -7.38
C PHE A 404 -9.40 -19.61 -8.13
N ASP A 405 -10.25 -19.30 -9.12
CA ASP A 405 -11.07 -20.30 -9.82
C ASP A 405 -10.29 -21.22 -10.75
N GLN A 406 -9.46 -20.65 -11.63
CA GLN A 406 -8.71 -21.42 -12.62
C GLN A 406 -7.21 -21.12 -12.58
N PRO A 407 -6.33 -22.12 -12.70
CA PRO A 407 -4.87 -21.94 -12.71
C PRO A 407 -4.34 -21.31 -14.01
N LEU A 408 -5.14 -21.33 -15.08
CA LEU A 408 -4.80 -20.76 -16.38
C LEU A 408 -6.04 -20.11 -16.98
N VAL A 409 -5.98 -18.81 -17.28
CA VAL A 409 -7.09 -18.05 -17.90
C VAL A 409 -6.54 -17.25 -19.06
N ASN A 410 -7.03 -17.48 -20.28
CA ASN A 410 -6.52 -16.82 -21.50
C ASN A 410 -4.99 -16.92 -21.65
N GLY A 411 -4.40 -18.06 -21.27
CA GLY A 411 -2.95 -18.27 -21.25
C GLY A 411 -2.23 -17.62 -20.07
N THR A 412 -2.91 -16.83 -19.22
CA THR A 412 -2.30 -16.24 -18.02
C THR A 412 -2.26 -17.25 -16.87
N PRO A 413 -1.08 -17.61 -16.35
CA PRO A 413 -0.97 -18.51 -15.20
C PRO A 413 -1.28 -17.78 -13.89
N PHE A 414 -2.06 -18.42 -13.02
CA PHE A 414 -2.37 -17.96 -11.67
C PHE A 414 -1.76 -18.92 -10.66
N LEU A 415 -1.03 -18.36 -9.68
CA LEU A 415 -0.41 -19.14 -8.62
C LEU A 415 -0.50 -18.41 -7.29
N ARG A 416 -0.86 -19.12 -6.22
CA ARG A 416 -0.91 -18.53 -4.89
C ARG A 416 0.52 -18.40 -4.32
N HIS A 417 0.74 -17.48 -3.40
CA HIS A 417 2.02 -17.39 -2.70
C HIS A 417 2.16 -18.54 -1.70
N THR A 418 3.31 -19.21 -1.73
CA THR A 418 3.57 -20.37 -0.88
C THR A 418 3.67 -19.96 0.59
N ARG A 419 4.47 -18.92 0.86
CA ARG A 419 4.76 -18.48 2.22
C ARG A 419 5.41 -17.09 2.22
N ASP A 420 5.17 -16.32 3.27
CA ASP A 420 5.97 -15.14 3.60
C ASP A 420 7.23 -15.59 4.36
N ILE A 421 8.39 -15.11 3.94
CA ILE A 421 9.68 -15.44 4.57
C ILE A 421 10.22 -14.18 5.24
N TYR A 422 10.58 -14.32 6.53
CA TYR A 422 11.09 -13.25 7.38
C TYR A 422 12.47 -13.61 7.93
N PRO A 423 13.53 -13.48 7.12
CA PRO A 423 14.86 -13.85 7.56
C PRO A 423 15.35 -12.92 8.67
N GLN A 424 15.97 -13.52 9.69
CA GLN A 424 16.68 -12.80 10.73
C GLN A 424 18.16 -12.72 10.37
N ALA A 425 18.76 -11.54 10.54
CA ALA A 425 20.15 -11.32 10.16
C ALA A 425 21.12 -12.21 10.93
N GLU A 426 20.79 -12.54 12.17
CA GLU A 426 21.61 -13.36 13.06
C GLU A 426 21.49 -14.86 12.77
N HIS A 427 20.40 -15.30 12.12
CA HIS A 427 20.09 -16.72 11.89
C HIS A 427 19.49 -16.95 10.49
N PRO A 428 20.17 -16.56 9.39
CA PRO A 428 19.62 -16.65 8.03
C PRO A 428 19.34 -18.10 7.59
N GLU A 429 20.01 -19.09 8.19
CA GLU A 429 19.76 -20.52 7.94
C GLU A 429 18.35 -20.96 8.32
N ALA A 430 17.72 -20.32 9.31
CA ALA A 430 16.35 -20.63 9.71
C ALA A 430 15.36 -20.33 8.57
N ALA A 431 15.61 -19.28 7.78
CA ALA A 431 14.78 -18.95 6.62
C ALA A 431 14.92 -20.00 5.50
N ALA A 432 16.13 -20.53 5.28
CA ALA A 432 16.35 -21.59 4.30
C ALA A 432 15.63 -22.90 4.71
N ASP A 433 15.69 -23.24 6.00
CA ASP A 433 15.00 -24.41 6.56
C ASP A 433 13.47 -24.23 6.50
N GLU A 434 12.95 -23.03 6.80
CA GLU A 434 11.53 -22.69 6.65
C GLU A 434 11.08 -22.83 5.18
N MET A 435 11.83 -22.24 4.24
CA MET A 435 11.51 -22.35 2.81
C MET A 435 11.42 -23.80 2.37
N ARG A 436 12.28 -24.70 2.86
CA ARG A 436 12.16 -26.12 2.55
C ARG A 436 10.92 -26.74 3.18
N GLN A 437 10.59 -26.41 4.43
CA GLN A 437 9.46 -26.99 5.17
C GLN A 437 8.11 -26.77 4.46
N PHE A 438 7.96 -25.66 3.74
CA PHE A 438 6.72 -25.32 3.03
C PHE A 438 6.61 -25.92 1.62
N LEU A 439 7.60 -26.69 1.16
CA LEU A 439 7.49 -27.40 -0.11
C LEU A 439 6.48 -28.55 -0.02
N LYS A 440 5.59 -28.64 -1.01
CA LYS A 440 4.58 -29.70 -1.12
C LYS A 440 4.58 -30.29 -2.53
N GLY A 441 4.20 -31.57 -2.62
CA GLY A 441 4.10 -32.28 -3.90
C GLY A 441 5.44 -32.70 -4.50
N GLU A 442 5.35 -33.36 -5.66
CA GLU A 442 6.51 -33.84 -6.42
C GLU A 442 7.02 -32.76 -7.38
N LYS A 443 8.27 -32.88 -7.83
CA LYS A 443 8.83 -32.01 -8.86
C LYS A 443 8.19 -32.29 -10.24
N PRO A 444 8.20 -31.34 -11.20
CA PRO A 444 8.58 -29.93 -11.04
C PRO A 444 7.66 -29.19 -10.07
N ARG A 445 8.25 -28.41 -9.16
CA ARG A 445 7.53 -27.57 -8.18
C ARG A 445 7.67 -26.09 -8.55
N PHE A 446 6.62 -25.32 -8.31
CA PHE A 446 6.62 -23.87 -8.47
C PHE A 446 6.18 -23.22 -7.17
N VAL A 447 7.08 -22.45 -6.56
CA VAL A 447 6.83 -21.78 -5.29
C VAL A 447 7.16 -20.30 -5.39
N ILE A 448 6.30 -19.48 -4.79
CA ILE A 448 6.52 -18.05 -4.65
C ILE A 448 6.73 -17.77 -3.17
N TYR A 449 7.89 -17.23 -2.82
CA TYR A 449 8.16 -16.74 -1.47
C TYR A 449 8.06 -15.22 -1.48
N ARG A 450 7.21 -14.68 -0.61
CA ARG A 450 7.08 -13.23 -0.40
C ARG A 450 8.07 -12.76 0.66
N TRP A 451 8.82 -11.74 0.31
CA TRP A 451 9.84 -11.12 1.15
C TRP A 451 9.45 -9.66 1.31
N ILE A 452 9.53 -9.13 2.53
CA ILE A 452 9.12 -7.75 2.84
C ILE A 452 10.37 -6.92 3.10
N LEU A 453 10.65 -5.95 2.21
CA LEU A 453 11.75 -4.99 2.34
C LEU A 453 13.10 -5.61 2.77
N GLN A 454 13.46 -6.76 2.21
CA GLN A 454 14.72 -7.44 2.52
C GLN A 454 15.85 -7.02 1.59
N SER A 455 17.07 -6.98 2.11
CA SER A 455 18.24 -6.60 1.32
C SER A 455 18.62 -7.67 0.30
N PRO A 456 19.18 -7.30 -0.87
CA PRO A 456 19.74 -8.26 -1.81
C PRO A 456 20.81 -9.17 -1.19
N THR A 457 21.60 -8.69 -0.21
CA THR A 457 22.53 -9.52 0.55
C THR A 457 21.83 -10.65 1.31
N MET A 458 20.68 -10.37 1.94
CA MET A 458 19.90 -11.38 2.65
C MET A 458 19.32 -12.42 1.68
N VAL A 459 18.77 -11.94 0.56
CA VAL A 459 18.25 -12.80 -0.51
C VAL A 459 19.33 -13.75 -1.04
N GLU A 460 20.52 -13.23 -1.34
CA GLU A 460 21.64 -14.05 -1.82
C GLU A 460 22.07 -15.08 -0.78
N THR A 461 22.21 -14.64 0.48
CA THR A 461 22.65 -15.50 1.58
C THR A 461 21.70 -16.68 1.78
N VAL A 462 20.40 -16.42 1.87
CA VAL A 462 19.39 -17.48 2.06
C VAL A 462 19.29 -18.37 0.82
N SER A 463 19.35 -17.79 -0.39
CA SER A 463 19.33 -18.59 -1.63
C SER A 463 20.51 -19.55 -1.74
N ARG A 464 21.70 -19.12 -1.28
CA ARG A 464 22.88 -19.98 -1.18
C ARG A 464 22.67 -21.07 -0.11
N LEU A 465 22.16 -20.71 1.07
CA LEU A 465 21.90 -21.65 2.16
C LEU A 465 20.86 -22.71 1.78
N CYS A 466 19.82 -22.38 1.01
CA CYS A 466 18.89 -23.37 0.45
C CYS A 466 19.62 -24.45 -0.36
N ARG A 467 20.56 -24.05 -1.22
CA ARG A 467 21.34 -24.98 -2.06
C ARG A 467 22.35 -25.81 -1.27
N GLU A 468 22.97 -25.22 -0.25
CA GLU A 468 23.97 -25.89 0.59
C GLU A 468 23.33 -26.89 1.57
N ARG A 469 22.20 -26.50 2.18
CA ARG A 469 21.56 -27.27 3.26
C ARG A 469 20.56 -28.29 2.75
N HIS A 470 19.87 -27.98 1.65
CA HIS A 470 18.83 -28.81 1.05
C HIS A 470 19.13 -29.07 -0.44
N PRO A 471 20.31 -29.62 -0.79
CA PRO A 471 20.72 -29.84 -2.18
C PRO A 471 19.79 -30.80 -2.94
N GLU A 472 19.13 -31.71 -2.24
CA GLU A 472 18.16 -32.67 -2.79
C GLU A 472 16.94 -31.98 -3.40
N GLU A 473 16.62 -30.75 -3.01
CA GLU A 473 15.47 -30.00 -3.53
C GLU A 473 15.75 -29.39 -4.93
N ASN A 474 17.00 -29.39 -5.40
CA ASN A 474 17.41 -28.91 -6.72
C ASN A 474 16.79 -27.53 -7.07
N TRP A 475 17.14 -26.54 -6.25
CA TRP A 475 16.58 -25.19 -6.28
C TRP A 475 17.00 -24.39 -7.52
N GLU A 476 16.01 -23.86 -8.22
CA GLU A 476 16.18 -22.95 -9.36
C GLU A 476 15.50 -21.61 -9.05
N PHE A 477 16.30 -20.60 -8.69
CA PHE A 477 15.81 -19.26 -8.42
C PHE A 477 15.65 -18.50 -9.74
N CYS A 478 14.40 -18.26 -10.12
CA CYS A 478 14.03 -17.74 -11.43
C CYS A 478 13.70 -16.26 -11.39
N ASP A 479 13.92 -15.58 -12.52
CA ASP A 479 13.20 -14.34 -12.79
C ASP A 479 11.68 -14.61 -12.95
N PRO A 480 10.82 -13.60 -12.73
CA PRO A 480 9.36 -13.77 -12.83
C PRO A 480 8.88 -14.32 -14.18
N TYR A 481 9.51 -13.95 -15.29
CA TYR A 481 9.06 -14.33 -16.63
C TYR A 481 9.39 -15.79 -16.92
N THR A 482 10.62 -16.23 -16.63
CA THR A 482 11.00 -17.65 -16.73
C THR A 482 10.11 -18.50 -15.84
N PHE A 483 9.89 -18.08 -14.58
CA PHE A 483 9.08 -18.80 -13.61
C PHE A 483 7.65 -19.03 -14.13
N PHE A 484 6.93 -17.97 -14.50
CA PHE A 484 5.54 -18.12 -14.94
C PHE A 484 5.41 -18.77 -16.32
N ARG A 485 6.36 -18.58 -17.24
CA ARG A 485 6.34 -19.27 -18.54
C ARG A 485 6.57 -20.77 -18.39
N LEU A 486 7.46 -21.20 -17.50
CA LEU A 486 7.63 -22.62 -17.18
C LEU A 486 6.39 -23.18 -16.49
N TYR A 487 5.78 -22.44 -15.58
CA TYR A 487 4.54 -22.86 -14.93
C TYR A 487 3.37 -22.99 -15.92
N ARG A 488 3.24 -22.03 -16.86
CA ARG A 488 2.30 -22.11 -17.98
C ARG A 488 2.52 -23.39 -18.80
N LYS A 489 3.76 -23.64 -19.24
CA LYS A 489 4.13 -24.84 -20.01
C LYS A 489 3.79 -26.13 -19.25
N TYR A 490 4.05 -26.15 -17.94
CA TYR A 490 3.68 -27.26 -17.07
C TYR A 490 2.16 -27.51 -17.06
N LEU A 491 1.35 -26.47 -16.86
CA LEU A 491 -0.11 -26.57 -16.89
C LEU A 491 -0.63 -27.04 -18.26
N GLU A 492 -0.11 -26.47 -19.35
CA GLU A 492 -0.47 -26.84 -20.72
C GLU A 492 -0.12 -28.30 -21.07
N SER A 493 0.93 -28.85 -20.45
CA SER A 493 1.31 -30.26 -20.58
C SER A 493 0.47 -31.23 -19.72
N GLY A 494 -0.58 -30.75 -19.06
CA GLY A 494 -1.44 -31.56 -18.18
C GLY A 494 -0.93 -31.67 -16.74
N GLY A 495 0.01 -30.81 -16.33
CA GLY A 495 0.47 -30.71 -14.96
C GLY A 495 -0.66 -30.33 -13.99
N ALA A 496 -0.67 -30.95 -12.81
CA ALA A 496 -1.66 -30.65 -11.79
C ALA A 496 -1.38 -29.27 -11.15
N PRO A 497 -2.39 -28.42 -10.92
CA PRO A 497 -2.16 -27.13 -10.26
C PRO A 497 -1.46 -27.30 -8.92
N MET A 498 -0.52 -26.40 -8.60
CA MET A 498 0.23 -26.48 -7.35
C MET A 498 -0.74 -26.42 -6.17
N ARG A 499 -0.79 -27.50 -5.39
CA ARG A 499 -1.60 -27.57 -4.17
C ARG A 499 -0.82 -26.88 -3.05
N GLN A 500 -1.46 -25.93 -2.37
CA GLN A 500 -0.87 -25.18 -1.27
C GLN A 500 -1.51 -25.51 0.05
#